data_AF-A0A4R7Z7T3-F1
#
_entry.id   AF-A0A4R7Z7T3-F1
#
_cell.length_a   1.000
_cell.length_b   1.000
_cell.length_c   1.000
_cell.angle_alpha   90.00
_cell.angle_beta   90.00
_cell.angle_gamma   90.00
#
_symmetry.space_group_name_H-M   'P 1'
#
loop_
_entity.id
_entity.type
_entity.pdbx_description
1 polymer ?
#
loop_
_entity_poly.entity_id
_entity_poly.type
_entity_poly.pdbx_seq_one_letter_code
_entity_poly.pdbx_strand_id
1 'polypeptide(L)' 'MEKVAEERCFVGGGFVDELGGMIIFEAKDLEEAKKIADNDPLMKRNLYTYELFEWEVSVLSNDRD' A
#
# COMPACT_ATOMS: atom_id res chain seq x y z
N MET A 1 1.67 -8.58 7.14
CA MET A 1 2.26 -7.26 6.85
C MET A 1 3.78 -7.25 6.96
N GLU A 2 4.38 -7.95 7.92
CA GLU A 2 5.81 -7.81 8.30
C GLU A 2 6.84 -7.84 7.15
N LYS A 3 6.78 -8.76 6.16
CA LYS A 3 7.87 -8.88 5.17
C LYS A 3 7.73 -8.12 3.86
N VAL A 4 6.55 -7.63 3.50
CA VAL A 4 6.33 -6.84 2.26
C VAL A 4 6.16 -5.36 2.59
N ALA A 5 5.63 -5.04 3.77
CA ALA A 5 5.52 -3.66 4.24
C ALA A 5 6.87 -3.07 4.70
N GLU A 6 7.83 -3.89 5.14
CA GLU A 6 9.11 -3.37 5.65
C GLU A 6 10.06 -2.81 4.57
N GLU A 7 9.97 -3.26 3.31
CA GLU A 7 10.96 -2.87 2.29
C GLU A 7 10.45 -1.83 1.27
N ARG A 8 9.12 -1.66 1.11
CA ARG A 8 8.55 -0.80 0.04
C ARG A 8 7.34 0.04 0.44
N CYS A 9 6.95 0.05 1.71
CA CYS A 9 5.86 0.90 2.18
C CYS A 9 6.38 2.33 2.41
N PHE A 10 5.80 3.30 1.72
CA PHE A 10 6.10 4.71 1.93
C PHE A 10 5.28 5.26 3.10
N VAL A 11 3.96 5.01 3.11
CA VAL A 11 3.03 5.43 4.15
C VAL A 11 1.92 4.38 4.27
N GLY A 12 1.45 4.11 5.49
CA GLY A 12 0.30 3.25 5.71
C GLY A 12 -0.49 3.66 6.96
N GLY A 13 -1.81 3.55 6.89
CA GLY A 13 -2.70 3.89 8.00
C GLY A 13 -4.11 3.33 7.83
N GLY A 14 -4.76 3.04 8.95
CA GLY A 14 -6.18 2.70 8.99
C GLY A 14 -7.06 3.94 8.89
N PHE A 15 -8.27 3.80 8.36
CA PHE A 15 -9.26 4.87 8.44
C PHE A 15 -9.78 4.99 9.87
N VAL A 16 -10.07 6.21 10.33
CA VAL A 16 -10.49 6.47 11.72
C VAL A 16 -11.97 6.12 11.93
N ASP A 17 -12.81 6.45 10.94
CA ASP A 17 -14.27 6.32 11.05
C ASP A 17 -14.84 5.19 10.17
N GLU A 18 -13.97 4.45 9.47
CA GLU A 18 -14.37 3.39 8.53
C GLU A 18 -13.49 2.15 8.66
N LEU A 19 -14.03 0.99 8.25
CA LEU A 19 -13.26 -0.24 8.21
C LEU A 19 -12.29 -0.22 7.03
N GLY A 20 -11.02 -0.50 7.30
CA GLY A 20 -9.99 -0.63 6.29
C GLY A 20 -8.85 0.36 6.51
N GLY A 21 -8.15 0.66 5.43
CA GLY A 21 -7.01 1.56 5.44
C GLY A 21 -6.43 1.72 4.05
N MET A 22 -5.38 2.53 3.98
CA MET A 22 -4.65 2.80 2.76
C MET A 22 -3.17 2.53 2.99
N ILE A 23 -2.55 1.90 2.00
CA ILE A 23 -1.11 1.69 1.92
C ILE A 23 -0.64 2.33 0.62
N ILE A 24 0.37 3.19 0.72
CA ILE A 24 1.07 3.79 -0.41
C ILE A 24 2.45 3.13 -0.48
N PHE A 25 2.77 2.54 -1.62
CA PHE A 25 4.02 1.83 -1.84
C PHE A 25 4.54 2.08 -3.25
N GLU A 26 5.85 1.93 -3.43
CA GLU A 26 6.49 2.11 -4.73
C GLU A 26 6.43 0.83 -5.56
N ALA A 27 6.06 0.99 -6.83
CA ALA A 27 6.12 -0.03 -7.87
C ALA A 27 6.54 0.61 -9.20
N LYS A 28 7.12 -0.19 -10.08
CA LYS A 28 7.55 0.23 -11.42
C LYS A 28 6.38 0.58 -12.33
N ASP A 29 5.28 -0.17 -12.20
CA ASP A 29 4.08 -0.04 -13.01
C ASP A 29 2.87 -0.69 -12.29
N LEU A 30 1.66 -0.49 -12.84
CA LEU A 30 0.42 -1.02 -12.27
C LEU A 30 0.39 -2.56 -12.25
N GLU A 31 1.08 -3.23 -13.17
CA GLU A 31 1.15 -4.69 -13.22
C GLU A 31 1.98 -5.24 -12.07
N GLU A 32 3.14 -4.63 -11.78
CA GLU A 32 3.95 -4.96 -10.61
C GLU A 32 3.19 -4.64 -9.32
N ALA A 33 2.53 -3.47 -9.24
CA ALA A 33 1.74 -3.09 -8.08
C ALA A 33 0.63 -4.12 -7.78
N LYS A 34 -0.07 -4.59 -8.82
CA LYS A 34 -1.06 -5.66 -8.70
C LYS A 34 -0.45 -6.97 -8.23
N LYS A 35 0.70 -7.38 -8.76
CA LYS A 35 1.42 -8.58 -8.31
C LYS A 35 1.81 -8.47 -6.84
N ILE A 36 2.24 -7.31 -6.36
CA ILE A 36 2.56 -7.07 -4.95
C ILE A 36 1.30 -7.27 -4.10
N ALA A 37 0.19 -6.59 -4.45
CA ALA A 37 -1.07 -6.65 -3.72
C ALA A 37 -1.68 -8.07 -3.68
N ASP A 38 -1.71 -8.77 -4.82
CA ASP A 38 -2.21 -10.16 -4.91
C ASP A 38 -1.35 -11.16 -4.12
N ASN A 39 -0.08 -10.85 -3.92
CA ASN A 39 0.83 -11.70 -3.15
C ASN A 39 0.80 -11.43 -1.65
N ASP A 40 0.10 -10.39 -1.18
CA ASP A 40 -0.05 -10.12 0.25
C ASP A 40 -0.77 -11.32 0.94
N PRO A 41 -0.20 -11.85 2.04
CA PRO A 41 -0.83 -12.92 2.80
C PRO A 41 -2.29 -12.66 3.22
N LEU A 42 -2.67 -11.40 3.44
CA LEU A 42 -4.03 -10.98 3.80
C LEU A 42 -4.99 -11.21 2.62
N MET A 43 -4.56 -10.86 1.41
CA MET A 43 -5.35 -11.07 0.18
C MET A 43 -5.39 -12.55 -0.20
N LYS A 44 -4.26 -13.25 -0.14
CA LYS A 44 -4.18 -14.70 -0.40
C LYS A 44 -5.08 -15.54 0.50
N ARG A 45 -5.27 -15.10 1.74
CA ARG A 45 -6.15 -15.75 2.72
C ARG A 45 -7.60 -15.24 2.63
N ASN A 46 -7.90 -14.36 1.68
CA ASN A 46 -9.20 -13.75 1.46
C ASN A 46 -9.76 -13.06 2.73
N LEU A 47 -8.85 -12.50 3.55
CA LEU A 47 -9.20 -11.81 4.79
C LEU A 47 -9.58 -10.34 4.55
N TYR A 48 -9.11 -9.78 3.43
CA TYR A 48 -9.36 -8.42 3.00
C TYR A 48 -9.55 -8.39 1.48
N THR A 49 -10.10 -7.29 0.99
CA THR A 49 -10.13 -6.91 -0.42
C THR A 49 -9.41 -5.58 -0.58
N TYR A 50 -8.99 -5.26 -1.81
CA TYR A 50 -8.34 -3.98 -2.10
C TYR A 50 -8.84 -3.41 -3.42
N GLU A 51 -8.74 -2.10 -3.53
CA GLU A 51 -8.76 -1.36 -4.80
C GLU A 51 -7.35 -0.83 -5.06
N LEU A 52 -6.96 -0.70 -6.33
CA LEU A 52 -5.62 -0.29 -6.72
C LEU A 52 -5.68 0.92 -7.63
N PHE A 53 -4.95 1.96 -7.25
CA PHE A 53 -4.87 3.21 -7.97
C PHE A 53 -3.41 3.59 -8.16
N GLU A 54 -3.08 4.11 -9.34
CA GLU A 54 -1.79 4.77 -9.56
C GLU A 54 -1.85 6.16 -8.94
N TRP A 55 -0.78 6.55 -8.22
CA TRP A 55 -0.71 7.82 -7.52
C TRP A 55 0.50 8.62 -8.00
N GLU A 56 0.25 9.77 -8.63
CA GLU A 56 1.31 10.72 -8.98
C GLU A 56 1.63 11.60 -7.76
N VAL A 57 2.82 11.44 -7.21
CA VAL A 57 3.25 12.22 -6.04
C VAL A 57 3.76 13.59 -6.49
N SER A 58 2.91 14.62 -6.36
CA SER A 58 3.28 15.99 -6.77
C SER A 58 3.96 16.82 -5.68
N VAL A 59 3.74 16.50 -4.41
CA VAL A 59 4.32 17.23 -3.27
C VAL A 59 4.74 16.22 -2.20
N LEU A 60 6.02 16.27 -1.85
CA LEU A 60 6.61 15.55 -0.72
C LEU A 60 7.26 16.60 0.19
N SER A 61 6.61 16.95 1.30
CA SER A 61 7.28 17.70 2.36
C SER A 61 8.13 16.73 3.17
N ASN A 62 9.45 16.82 2.96
CA ASN A 62 10.42 16.05 3.72
C ASN A 62 10.70 16.81 5.03
N ASP A 63 9.73 16.84 5.93
CA ASP A 63 9.93 17.40 7.27
C ASP A 63 10.65 16.34 8.12
N ARG A 64 11.91 16.10 7.78
CA ARG A 64 12.88 15.48 8.67
C ARG A 64 13.69 16.61 9.30
N ASP A 65 13.11 17.25 10.31
CA ASP A 65 13.85 18.00 11.33
C ASP A 65 13.94 17.15 12.60
#